data_AF-A0A8B6HDG0-F1
#
_entry.id   AF-A0A8B6HDG0-F1
#
_cell.length_a   1.000
_cell.length_b   1.000
_cell.length_c   1.000
_cell.angle_alpha   90.00
_cell.angle_beta   90.00
_cell.angle_gamma   90.00
#
_symmetry.space_group_name_H-M   'P 1'
#
loop_
_entity.id
_entity.type
_entity.pdbx_description
1 polymer ?
#
loop_
_entity_poly.entity_id
_entity_poly.type
_entity_poly.pdbx_seq_one_letter_code
_entity_poly.pdbx_strand_id
1 'polypeptide(L)'
;MCRLEASLLKIEKKYKIQRWDQKCEDYTQFLKQANKQQKIKLLASLKQLVVERCFLLSLVKRYAKGQAVAIRLNRQLKRVGKNMTKALNQYMNLMTLSPQTVSSVPYSVRKEAVEINCIIERCQEEKILVEEEMKSLMSWLLNQHTVLLNTIENSDSNSSQGVGSMLCKEALYIEMELDRNNSMFSPYIGPTIIPITFSQYCYDEVKVSELLNYIAEFENIKEDIETEDESDKGSECDSDMDSESDRDE
;
A
#
# COMPACT_ATOMS: atom_id res chain seq x y z
N MET A 1 8.22 -52.64 10.63
CA MET A 1 8.19 -52.67 9.15
C MET A 1 6.85 -52.14 8.65
N CYS A 2 6.85 -51.21 7.69
CA CYS A 2 5.63 -50.60 7.14
C CYS A 2 4.78 -51.68 6.44
N ARG A 3 3.44 -51.67 6.60
CA ARG A 3 2.53 -52.70 6.03
C ARG A 3 2.72 -52.92 4.53
N LEU A 4 3.06 -51.85 3.80
CA LEU A 4 3.36 -51.88 2.36
C LEU A 4 4.63 -52.67 2.04
N GLU A 5 5.67 -52.53 2.84
CA GLU A 5 6.94 -53.23 2.65
C GLU A 5 6.77 -54.74 2.79
N ALA A 6 6.00 -55.16 3.81
CA ALA A 6 5.67 -56.56 4.01
C ALA A 6 4.81 -57.13 2.87
N SER A 7 3.94 -56.32 2.26
CA SER A 7 3.13 -56.73 1.11
C SER A 7 3.97 -56.82 -0.16
N LEU A 8 4.90 -55.88 -0.38
CA LEU A 8 5.84 -55.91 -1.50
C LEU A 8 6.74 -57.14 -1.45
N LEU A 9 7.32 -57.44 -0.29
CA LEU A 9 8.17 -58.63 -0.10
C LEU A 9 7.42 -59.94 -0.42
N LYS A 10 6.12 -60.04 -0.09
CA LYS A 10 5.29 -61.20 -0.44
C LYS A 10 5.14 -61.34 -1.95
N ILE A 11 4.90 -60.24 -2.65
CA ILE A 11 4.75 -60.22 -4.12
C ILE A 11 6.08 -60.53 -4.78
N GLU A 12 7.16 -59.90 -4.33
CA GLU A 12 8.52 -60.13 -4.83
C GLU A 12 8.93 -61.59 -4.69
N LYS A 13 8.66 -62.20 -3.53
CA LYS A 13 8.91 -63.63 -3.31
C LYS A 13 8.03 -64.52 -4.19
N LYS A 14 6.75 -64.18 -4.38
CA LYS A 14 5.81 -64.95 -5.21
C LYS A 14 6.22 -64.97 -6.68
N TYR A 15 6.68 -63.83 -7.20
CA TYR A 15 7.02 -63.66 -8.62
C TYR A 15 8.52 -63.68 -8.90
N LYS A 16 9.36 -63.99 -7.88
CA LYS A 16 10.82 -64.01 -7.96
C LYS A 16 11.41 -62.72 -8.54
N ILE A 17 10.86 -61.57 -8.14
CA ILE A 17 11.27 -60.25 -8.61
C ILE A 17 12.46 -59.78 -7.75
N GLN A 18 13.56 -59.42 -8.40
CA GLN A 18 14.70 -58.77 -7.75
C GLN A 18 14.55 -57.26 -7.86
N ARG A 19 14.73 -56.55 -6.75
CA ARG A 19 14.73 -55.07 -6.75
C ARG A 19 15.93 -54.56 -7.52
N TRP A 20 15.72 -53.50 -8.29
CA TRP A 20 16.82 -52.79 -8.92
C TRP A 20 17.75 -52.18 -7.88
N ASP A 21 19.05 -52.25 -8.17
CA ASP A 21 20.04 -51.48 -7.43
C ASP A 21 19.84 -49.99 -7.73
N GLN A 22 19.96 -49.14 -6.71
CA GLN A 22 19.84 -47.69 -6.86
C GLN A 22 20.93 -47.10 -7.78
N LYS A 23 22.03 -47.83 -7.96
CA LYS A 23 23.14 -47.45 -8.84
C LYS A 23 22.96 -47.89 -10.30
N CYS A 24 22.00 -48.76 -10.58
CA CYS A 24 21.75 -49.25 -11.94
C CYS A 24 21.14 -48.13 -12.80
N GLU A 25 21.57 -48.06 -14.07
CA GLU A 25 21.13 -47.01 -14.98
C GLU A 25 19.61 -47.04 -15.21
N ASP A 26 19.02 -48.22 -15.41
CA ASP A 26 17.58 -48.41 -15.59
C ASP A 26 16.77 -47.84 -14.41
N TYR A 27 17.25 -48.04 -13.17
CA TYR A 27 16.63 -47.46 -11.98
C TYR A 27 16.64 -45.94 -12.03
N THR A 28 17.78 -45.34 -12.38
CA THR A 28 17.90 -43.88 -12.44
C THR A 28 17.06 -43.27 -13.56
N GLN A 29 16.99 -43.93 -14.73
CA GLN A 29 16.16 -43.50 -15.86
C GLN A 29 14.67 -43.57 -15.51
N PHE A 30 14.23 -44.69 -14.93
CA PHE A 30 12.85 -44.85 -14.47
C PHE A 30 12.50 -43.81 -13.40
N LEU A 31 13.38 -43.60 -12.41
CA LEU A 31 13.15 -42.61 -11.36
C LEU A 31 13.01 -41.19 -11.92
N LYS A 32 13.86 -40.81 -12.89
CA LYS A 32 13.74 -39.53 -13.61
C LYS A 32 12.40 -39.43 -14.35
N GLN A 33 11.98 -40.48 -15.05
CA GLN A 33 10.73 -40.49 -15.79
C GLN A 33 9.51 -40.43 -14.86
N ALA A 34 9.50 -41.21 -13.78
CA ALA A 34 8.44 -41.22 -12.76
C ALA A 34 8.33 -39.83 -12.10
N ASN A 35 9.46 -39.22 -11.72
CA ASN A 35 9.49 -37.86 -11.18
C ASN A 35 8.97 -36.82 -12.18
N LYS A 36 9.34 -36.93 -13.47
CA LYS A 36 8.84 -36.06 -14.54
C LYS A 36 7.32 -36.18 -14.68
N GLN A 37 6.78 -37.40 -14.72
CA GLN A 37 5.33 -37.62 -14.79
C GLN A 37 4.61 -37.05 -13.57
N GLN A 38 5.17 -37.24 -12.37
CA GLN A 38 4.58 -36.71 -11.14
C GLN A 38 4.59 -35.17 -11.13
N LYS A 39 5.67 -34.54 -11.60
CA LYS A 39 5.76 -33.07 -11.76
C LYS A 39 4.67 -32.56 -12.70
N ILE A 40 4.46 -33.20 -13.85
CA ILE A 40 3.41 -32.82 -14.80
C ILE A 40 2.02 -32.89 -14.15
N LYS A 41 1.72 -33.98 -13.42
CA LYS A 41 0.44 -34.13 -12.70
C LYS A 41 0.23 -33.03 -11.66
N LEU A 42 1.27 -32.71 -10.88
CA LEU A 42 1.21 -31.66 -9.87
C LEU A 42 1.02 -30.28 -10.50
N LEU A 43 1.71 -29.97 -11.59
CA LEU A 43 1.54 -28.70 -12.31
C LEU A 43 0.13 -28.56 -12.90
N ALA A 44 -0.42 -29.63 -13.49
CA ALA A 44 -1.79 -29.63 -13.98
C ALA A 44 -2.80 -29.38 -12.86
N SER A 45 -2.62 -30.05 -11.72
CA SER A 45 -3.45 -29.86 -10.53
C SER A 45 -3.33 -28.43 -9.97
N LEU A 46 -2.11 -27.88 -9.90
CA LEU A 46 -1.89 -26.52 -9.43
C LEU A 46 -2.55 -25.50 -10.35
N LYS A 47 -2.44 -25.68 -11.67
CA LYS A 47 -3.14 -24.83 -12.65
C LYS A 47 -4.65 -24.85 -12.42
N GLN A 48 -5.24 -26.02 -12.19
CA GLN A 48 -6.68 -26.13 -11.91
C GLN A 48 -7.07 -25.38 -10.62
N LEU A 49 -6.29 -25.53 -9.55
CA LEU A 49 -6.54 -24.84 -8.28
C LEU A 49 -6.42 -23.30 -8.41
N VAL A 50 -5.48 -22.82 -9.24
CA VAL A 50 -5.33 -21.38 -9.53
C VAL A 50 -6.56 -20.85 -10.26
N VAL A 51 -7.03 -21.56 -11.30
CA VAL A 51 -8.24 -21.18 -12.04
C VAL A 51 -9.46 -21.15 -11.11
N GLU A 52 -9.62 -22.18 -10.27
CA GLU A 52 -10.69 -22.23 -9.27
C GLU A 52 -10.60 -21.05 -8.29
N ARG A 53 -9.41 -20.73 -7.79
CA ARG A 53 -9.19 -19.59 -6.89
C ARG A 53 -9.58 -18.27 -7.54
N CYS A 54 -9.17 -18.04 -8.78
CA CYS A 54 -9.51 -16.82 -9.54
C CYS A 54 -11.03 -16.70 -9.72
N PHE A 55 -11.69 -17.81 -10.05
CA PHE A 55 -13.15 -17.86 -10.15
C PHE A 55 -13.85 -17.58 -8.81
N LEU A 56 -13.40 -18.20 -7.72
CA LEU A 56 -13.97 -17.95 -6.40
C LEU A 56 -13.79 -16.49 -5.96
N LEU A 57 -12.65 -15.87 -6.28
CA LEU A 57 -12.41 -14.45 -6.01
C LEU A 57 -13.36 -13.55 -6.81
N SER A 58 -13.63 -13.86 -8.08
CA SER A 58 -14.57 -13.07 -8.88
C SER A 58 -16.01 -13.19 -8.35
N LEU A 59 -16.39 -14.34 -7.80
CA LEU A 59 -17.68 -14.52 -7.14
C LEU A 59 -17.75 -13.75 -5.82
N VAL A 60 -16.73 -13.84 -4.96
CA VAL A 60 -16.73 -13.14 -3.65
C VAL A 60 -16.94 -11.64 -3.81
N LYS A 61 -16.39 -11.02 -4.87
CA LYS A 61 -16.58 -9.59 -5.17
C LYS A 61 -18.04 -9.19 -5.43
N ARG A 62 -18.90 -10.14 -5.83
CA ARG A 62 -20.32 -9.89 -6.19
C ARG A 62 -21.29 -10.05 -5.02
N TYR A 63 -20.85 -10.60 -3.88
CA TYR A 63 -21.70 -10.85 -2.72
C TYR A 63 -21.26 -9.99 -1.53
N ALA A 64 -22.24 -9.41 -0.82
CA ALA A 64 -21.96 -8.59 0.35
C ALA A 64 -21.39 -9.44 1.50
N LYS A 65 -20.56 -8.81 2.34
CA LYS A 65 -20.01 -9.45 3.54
C LYS A 65 -21.16 -9.87 4.47
N GLY A 66 -21.07 -11.06 5.04
CA GLY A 66 -22.11 -11.62 5.93
C GLY A 66 -23.20 -12.44 5.23
N GLN A 67 -23.35 -12.34 3.90
CA GLN A 67 -24.26 -13.22 3.18
C GLN A 67 -23.79 -14.68 3.27
N ALA A 68 -24.74 -15.61 3.44
CA ALA A 68 -24.44 -17.04 3.57
C ALA A 68 -23.62 -17.58 2.38
N VAL A 69 -23.87 -17.07 1.17
CA VAL A 69 -23.11 -17.39 -0.05
C VAL A 69 -21.67 -16.91 0.05
N ALA A 70 -21.44 -15.65 0.44
CA ALA A 70 -20.10 -15.10 0.64
C ALA A 70 -19.31 -15.86 1.71
N ILE A 71 -19.96 -16.27 2.81
CA ILE A 71 -19.33 -17.08 3.86
C ILE A 71 -18.89 -18.44 3.30
N ARG A 72 -19.75 -19.10 2.51
CA ARG A 72 -19.44 -20.40 1.89
C ARG A 72 -18.28 -20.29 0.89
N LEU A 73 -18.30 -19.27 0.02
CA LEU A 73 -17.24 -19.01 -0.95
C LEU A 73 -15.90 -18.77 -0.26
N ASN A 74 -15.88 -17.99 0.83
CA ASN A 74 -14.65 -17.75 1.61
C ASN A 74 -14.09 -19.03 2.25
N ARG A 75 -14.95 -19.96 2.72
CA ARG A 75 -14.50 -21.28 3.21
C ARG A 75 -13.88 -22.11 2.09
N GLN A 76 -14.46 -22.10 0.89
CA GLN A 76 -13.89 -22.77 -0.28
C GLN A 76 -12.55 -22.14 -0.67
N LEU A 77 -12.46 -20.81 -0.70
CA LEU A 77 -11.23 -20.08 -1.01
C LEU A 77 -10.08 -20.43 -0.05
N LYS A 78 -10.38 -20.56 1.25
CA LYS A 78 -9.41 -21.05 2.26
C LYS A 78 -8.97 -22.48 1.99
N ARG A 79 -9.90 -23.37 1.60
CA ARG A 79 -9.59 -24.77 1.26
C ARG A 79 -8.71 -24.87 0.03
N VAL A 80 -9.04 -24.15 -1.04
CA VAL A 80 -8.23 -24.09 -2.27
C VAL A 80 -6.84 -23.56 -1.96
N GLY A 81 -6.72 -22.50 -1.14
CA GLY A 81 -5.43 -21.99 -0.69
C GLY A 81 -4.56 -23.05 0.01
N LYS A 82 -5.13 -23.80 0.97
CA LYS A 82 -4.42 -24.91 1.64
C LYS A 82 -3.97 -25.99 0.66
N ASN A 83 -4.83 -26.35 -0.30
CA ASN A 83 -4.52 -27.35 -1.32
C ASN A 83 -3.41 -26.89 -2.27
N MET A 84 -3.41 -25.61 -2.66
CA MET A 84 -2.34 -25.02 -3.47
C MET A 84 -1.00 -25.11 -2.75
N THR A 85 -0.93 -24.68 -1.48
CA THR A 85 0.31 -24.78 -0.68
C THR A 85 0.81 -26.22 -0.58
N LYS A 86 -0.10 -27.18 -0.37
CA LYS A 86 0.26 -28.61 -0.32
C LYS A 86 0.82 -29.10 -1.65
N ALA A 87 0.19 -28.77 -2.77
CA ALA A 87 0.65 -29.16 -4.11
C ALA A 87 2.02 -28.52 -4.45
N LEU A 88 2.22 -27.26 -4.07
CA LEU A 88 3.48 -26.54 -4.22
C LEU A 88 4.61 -27.21 -3.44
N ASN A 89 4.38 -27.56 -2.18
CA ASN A 89 5.38 -28.24 -1.36
C ASN A 89 5.75 -29.61 -1.95
N GLN A 90 4.77 -30.38 -2.44
CA GLN A 90 5.04 -31.64 -3.13
C GLN A 90 5.87 -31.45 -4.39
N TYR A 91 5.60 -30.41 -5.17
CA TYR A 91 6.37 -30.08 -6.37
C TYR A 91 7.80 -29.66 -6.04
N MET A 92 7.98 -28.80 -5.02
CA MET A 92 9.29 -28.37 -4.55
C MET A 92 10.15 -29.54 -4.07
N ASN A 93 9.56 -30.49 -3.33
CA ASN A 93 10.25 -31.70 -2.89
C ASN A 93 10.76 -32.56 -4.07
N LEU A 94 10.02 -32.59 -5.18
CA LEU A 94 10.46 -33.28 -6.41
C LEU A 94 11.51 -32.48 -7.21
N MET A 95 11.64 -31.18 -6.97
CA MET A 95 12.73 -30.38 -7.53
C MET A 95 14.04 -30.59 -6.76
N THR A 96 13.99 -30.68 -5.43
CA THR A 96 15.17 -30.94 -4.59
C THR A 96 15.79 -32.32 -4.80
N LEU A 97 15.05 -33.28 -5.36
CA LEU A 97 15.53 -34.63 -5.73
C LEU A 97 16.21 -34.68 -7.12
N SER A 98 16.26 -33.55 -7.85
CA SER A 98 17.09 -33.43 -9.05
C SER A 98 18.51 -33.03 -8.64
N PRO A 99 19.59 -33.68 -9.11
CA PRO A 99 20.97 -33.28 -8.84
C PRO A 99 21.38 -32.01 -9.61
N GLN A 100 20.46 -31.07 -9.78
CA GLN A 100 20.72 -29.76 -10.36
C GLN A 100 20.35 -28.70 -9.34
N THR A 101 21.42 -28.14 -8.76
CA THR A 101 21.48 -26.81 -8.15
C THR A 101 20.32 -26.50 -7.20
N VAL A 102 20.30 -27.18 -6.05
CA VAL A 102 19.91 -26.46 -4.83
C VAL A 102 20.83 -25.25 -4.76
N SER A 103 20.27 -24.08 -5.06
CA SER A 103 20.86 -22.80 -4.70
C SER A 103 21.41 -22.97 -3.29
N SER A 104 22.73 -22.85 -3.15
CA SER A 104 23.50 -22.92 -1.89
C SER A 104 23.00 -21.89 -0.84
N VAL A 105 22.07 -21.03 -1.25
CA VAL A 105 21.59 -19.89 -0.49
C VAL A 105 20.46 -20.34 0.45
N PRO A 106 20.63 -20.13 1.77
CA PRO A 106 19.63 -20.43 2.77
C PRO A 106 18.25 -19.82 2.44
N TYR A 107 17.19 -20.49 2.89
CA TYR A 107 15.81 -20.01 2.68
C TYR A 107 15.58 -18.62 3.26
N SER A 108 16.17 -18.30 4.41
CA SER A 108 16.12 -16.96 5.02
C SER A 108 16.60 -15.89 4.06
N VAL A 109 17.77 -16.09 3.45
CA VAL A 109 18.38 -15.14 2.50
C VAL A 109 17.55 -15.01 1.23
N ARG A 110 16.95 -16.10 0.73
CA ARG A 110 16.04 -16.03 -0.43
C ARG A 110 14.75 -15.27 -0.12
N LYS A 111 14.18 -15.46 1.06
CA LYS A 111 12.98 -14.74 1.51
C LYS A 111 13.27 -13.25 1.65
N GLU A 112 14.38 -12.92 2.31
CA GLU A 112 14.83 -11.54 2.51
C GLU A 112 15.14 -10.84 1.19
N ALA A 113 15.78 -11.52 0.24
CA ALA A 113 16.02 -10.97 -1.09
C ALA A 113 14.71 -10.65 -1.84
N VAL A 114 13.69 -11.51 -1.71
CA VAL A 114 12.36 -11.24 -2.29
C VAL A 114 11.69 -10.05 -1.60
N GLU A 115 11.77 -9.96 -0.28
CA GLU A 115 11.22 -8.84 0.49
C GLU A 115 11.88 -7.51 0.09
N ILE A 116 13.21 -7.48 0.00
CA ILE A 116 13.97 -6.30 -0.46
C ILE A 116 13.57 -5.94 -1.89
N ASN A 117 13.43 -6.91 -2.79
CA ASN A 117 13.00 -6.65 -4.16
C ASN A 117 11.60 -6.02 -4.21
N CYS A 118 10.66 -6.54 -3.42
CA CYS A 118 9.32 -5.93 -3.32
C CYS A 118 9.35 -4.51 -2.73
N ILE A 119 10.24 -4.23 -1.77
CA ILE A 119 10.43 -2.88 -1.22
C ILE A 119 10.99 -1.95 -2.31
N ILE A 120 11.98 -2.41 -3.08
CA ILE A 120 12.56 -1.63 -4.18
C ILE A 120 11.50 -1.28 -5.22
N GLU A 121 10.70 -2.27 -5.66
CA GLU A 121 9.60 -2.07 -6.60
C GLU A 121 8.59 -1.04 -6.05
N ARG A 122 8.21 -1.16 -4.78
CA ARG A 122 7.30 -0.21 -4.14
C ARG A 122 7.87 1.20 -4.02
N CYS A 123 9.15 1.33 -3.69
CA CYS A 123 9.81 2.64 -3.64
C CYS A 123 9.90 3.28 -5.03
N GLN A 124 10.07 2.49 -6.09
CA GLN A 124 10.03 2.99 -7.46
C GLN A 124 8.62 3.48 -7.85
N GLU A 125 7.58 2.71 -7.51
CA GLU A 125 6.19 3.12 -7.71
C GLU A 125 5.87 4.42 -6.96
N GLU A 126 6.24 4.49 -5.68
CA GLU A 126 5.99 5.67 -4.84
C GLU A 126 6.75 6.90 -5.34
N LYS A 127 7.98 6.74 -5.82
CA LYS A 127 8.73 7.82 -6.47
C LYS A 127 7.98 8.37 -7.69
N ILE A 128 7.47 7.50 -8.55
CA ILE A 128 6.70 7.91 -9.74
C ILE A 128 5.44 8.68 -9.32
N LEU A 129 4.69 8.16 -8.34
CA LEU A 129 3.49 8.82 -7.83
C LEU A 129 3.78 10.21 -7.25
N VAL A 130 4.85 10.34 -6.47
CA VAL A 130 5.25 11.63 -5.89
C VAL A 130 5.66 12.62 -6.98
N GLU A 131 6.40 12.19 -8.02
CA GLU A 131 6.74 13.05 -9.15
C GLU A 131 5.49 13.51 -9.94
N GLU A 132 4.48 12.64 -10.08
CA GLU A 132 3.20 12.99 -10.70
C GLU A 132 2.38 13.97 -9.85
N GLU A 133 2.35 13.79 -8.53
CA GLU A 133 1.71 14.72 -7.59
C GLU A 133 2.39 16.08 -7.60
N MET A 134 3.74 16.13 -7.61
CA MET A 134 4.50 17.37 -7.73
C MET A 134 4.13 18.13 -9.03
N LYS A 135 4.05 17.42 -10.16
CA LYS A 135 3.62 18.02 -11.44
C LYS A 135 2.18 18.51 -11.38
N SER A 136 1.30 17.74 -10.74
CA SER A 136 -0.12 18.07 -10.60
C SER A 136 -0.31 19.32 -9.75
N LEU A 137 0.43 19.44 -8.64
CA LEU A 137 0.43 20.63 -7.78
C LEU A 137 0.95 21.86 -8.53
N MET A 138 2.07 21.74 -9.24
CA MET A 138 2.61 22.85 -10.05
C MET A 138 1.62 23.30 -11.12
N SER A 139 0.99 22.36 -11.82
CA SER A 139 -0.05 22.64 -12.82
C SER A 139 -1.27 23.34 -12.20
N TRP A 140 -1.70 22.87 -11.03
CA TRP A 140 -2.81 23.48 -10.30
C TRP A 140 -2.49 24.92 -9.88
N LEU A 141 -1.31 25.16 -9.27
CA LEU A 141 -0.87 26.49 -8.87
C LEU A 141 -0.77 27.45 -10.07
N LEU A 142 -0.19 27.01 -11.19
CA LEU A 142 -0.11 27.79 -12.43
C LEU A 142 -1.49 28.12 -12.99
N ASN A 143 -2.42 27.18 -12.95
CA ASN A 143 -3.79 27.41 -13.39
C ASN A 143 -4.52 28.39 -12.47
N GLN A 144 -4.35 28.29 -11.15
CA GLN A 144 -4.91 29.26 -10.20
C GLN A 144 -4.36 30.67 -10.45
N HIS A 145 -3.04 30.77 -10.62
CA HIS A 145 -2.38 32.04 -10.96
C HIS A 145 -2.92 32.64 -12.26
N THR A 146 -3.07 31.81 -13.31
CA THR A 146 -3.64 32.23 -14.60
C THR A 146 -5.08 32.71 -14.47
N VAL A 147 -5.92 32.01 -13.70
CA VAL A 147 -7.31 32.40 -13.46
C VAL A 147 -7.39 33.72 -12.71
N LEU A 148 -6.55 33.92 -11.68
CA LEU A 148 -6.50 35.18 -10.93
C LEU A 148 -6.04 36.34 -11.81
N LEU A 149 -5.00 36.15 -12.63
CA LEU A 149 -4.54 37.17 -13.57
C LEU A 149 -5.63 37.58 -14.55
N ASN A 150 -6.29 36.60 -15.18
CA ASN A 150 -7.41 36.88 -16.08
C ASN A 150 -8.55 37.60 -15.35
N THR A 151 -8.80 37.29 -14.07
CA THR A 151 -9.84 37.96 -13.28
C THR A 151 -9.45 39.40 -12.96
N ILE A 152 -8.18 39.68 -12.69
CA ILE A 152 -7.64 41.02 -12.46
C ILE A 152 -7.71 41.84 -13.75
N GLU A 153 -7.28 41.29 -14.88
CA GLU A 153 -7.31 41.98 -16.18
C GLU A 153 -8.73 42.30 -16.66
N ASN A 154 -9.69 41.42 -16.37
CA ASN A 154 -11.10 41.61 -16.72
C ASN A 154 -11.89 42.38 -15.65
N SER A 155 -11.28 42.76 -14.53
CA SER A 155 -11.95 43.56 -13.52
C SER A 155 -12.03 45.02 -13.98
N ASP A 156 -13.23 45.45 -14.37
CA ASP A 156 -13.49 46.84 -14.76
C ASP A 156 -13.18 47.80 -13.60
N SER A 157 -12.88 49.06 -13.93
CA SER A 157 -12.60 50.20 -13.03
C SER A 157 -13.72 50.51 -12.01
N ASN A 158 -14.84 49.78 -12.08
CA ASN A 158 -15.99 49.84 -11.16
C ASN A 158 -15.94 48.81 -10.03
N SER A 159 -14.96 47.91 -10.04
CA SER A 159 -14.72 47.01 -8.90
C SER A 159 -14.25 47.83 -7.70
N SER A 160 -14.84 47.57 -6.51
CA SER A 160 -14.40 48.23 -5.28
C SER A 160 -12.91 47.98 -5.11
N GLN A 161 -12.12 49.04 -5.01
CA GLN A 161 -10.65 49.02 -4.96
C GLN A 161 -10.07 47.92 -4.03
N GLY A 162 -10.76 47.60 -2.93
CA GLY A 162 -10.38 46.51 -2.02
C GLY A 162 -10.41 45.09 -2.61
N VAL A 163 -11.31 44.80 -3.57
CA VAL A 163 -11.39 43.50 -4.24
C VAL A 163 -10.19 43.31 -5.17
N GLY A 164 -9.82 44.34 -5.93
CA GLY A 164 -8.61 44.31 -6.76
C GLY A 164 -7.34 44.11 -5.92
N SER A 165 -7.21 44.84 -4.81
CA SER A 165 -6.09 44.66 -3.87
C SER A 165 -6.04 43.26 -3.25
N MET A 166 -7.19 42.67 -2.93
CA MET A 166 -7.26 41.29 -2.41
C MET A 166 -6.81 40.27 -3.46
N LEU A 167 -7.27 40.42 -4.71
CA LEU A 167 -6.87 39.52 -5.81
C LEU A 167 -5.38 39.63 -6.13
N CYS A 168 -4.81 40.83 -6.12
CA CYS A 168 -3.37 41.03 -6.30
C CYS A 168 -2.54 40.40 -5.16
N LYS A 169 -3.01 40.54 -3.91
CA LYS A 169 -2.37 39.89 -2.75
C LYS A 169 -2.36 38.37 -2.89
N GLU A 170 -3.48 37.79 -3.33
CA GLU A 170 -3.59 36.35 -3.54
C GLU A 170 -2.71 35.88 -4.69
N ALA A 171 -2.66 36.63 -5.80
CA ALA A 171 -1.77 36.32 -6.92
C ALA A 171 -0.30 36.34 -6.51
N LEU A 172 0.12 37.31 -5.68
CA LEU A 172 1.47 37.37 -5.12
C LEU A 172 1.79 36.16 -4.23
N TYR A 173 0.84 35.72 -3.39
CA TYR A 173 1.02 34.54 -2.56
C TYR A 173 1.25 33.28 -3.41
N ILE A 174 0.45 33.11 -4.47
CA ILE A 174 0.62 31.98 -5.40
C ILE A 174 1.95 32.07 -6.17
N GLU A 175 2.41 33.27 -6.55
CA GLU A 175 3.75 33.44 -7.15
C GLU A 175 4.87 33.00 -6.20
N MET A 176 4.82 33.43 -4.93
CA MET A 176 5.80 33.00 -3.92
C MET A 176 5.78 31.48 -3.70
N GLU A 177 4.60 30.89 -3.69
CA GLU A 177 4.42 29.45 -3.51
C GLU A 177 4.90 28.67 -4.76
N LEU A 178 4.66 29.21 -5.96
CA LEU A 178 5.21 28.67 -7.21
C LEU A 178 6.74 28.69 -7.22
N ASP A 179 7.36 29.80 -6.80
CA ASP A 179 8.82 29.92 -6.73
C ASP A 179 9.42 28.94 -5.71
N ARG A 180 8.81 28.85 -4.52
CA ARG A 180 9.22 27.92 -3.46
C ARG A 180 9.13 26.46 -3.95
N ASN A 181 7.99 26.07 -4.52
CA ASN A 181 7.78 24.71 -4.99
C ASN A 181 8.63 24.39 -6.22
N ASN A 182 8.86 25.35 -7.12
CA ASN A 182 9.77 25.16 -8.25
C ASN A 182 11.22 24.97 -7.79
N SER A 183 11.68 25.71 -6.78
CA SER A 183 12.99 25.47 -6.18
C SER A 183 13.09 24.08 -5.55
N MET A 184 12.02 23.60 -4.90
CA MET A 184 12.00 22.30 -4.22
C MET A 184 11.86 21.13 -5.20
N PHE A 185 11.07 21.26 -6.25
CA PHE A 185 10.71 20.18 -7.16
C PHE A 185 11.59 20.12 -8.42
N SER A 186 12.27 21.22 -8.79
CA SER A 186 13.11 21.26 -9.99
C SER A 186 14.14 20.13 -10.13
N PRO A 187 14.77 19.58 -9.06
CA PRO A 187 15.68 18.45 -9.18
C PRO A 187 14.99 17.15 -9.62
N TYR A 188 13.67 17.05 -9.44
CA TYR A 188 12.88 15.82 -9.63
C TYR A 188 12.02 15.87 -10.90
N ILE A 189 11.37 17.01 -11.17
CA ILE A 189 10.43 17.15 -12.29
C ILE A 189 10.90 18.11 -13.40
N GLY A 190 12.08 18.73 -13.23
CA GLY A 190 12.62 19.75 -14.11
C GLY A 190 12.09 21.15 -13.79
N PRO A 191 12.73 22.21 -14.31
CA PRO A 191 12.32 23.59 -14.06
C PRO A 191 10.97 23.87 -14.75
N THR A 192 10.02 24.40 -13.98
CA THR A 192 8.75 24.88 -14.51
C THR A 192 8.87 26.37 -14.83
N ILE A 193 8.38 26.78 -16.00
CA ILE A 193 8.35 28.19 -16.40
C ILE A 193 7.21 28.86 -15.63
N ILE A 194 7.57 29.74 -14.70
CA ILE A 194 6.61 30.54 -13.93
C ILE A 194 6.40 31.85 -14.70
N PRO A 195 5.16 32.22 -15.07
CA PRO A 195 4.86 33.54 -15.61
C PRO A 195 5.19 34.59 -14.55
N ILE A 196 6.22 35.40 -14.80
CA ILE A 196 6.61 36.49 -13.90
C ILE A 196 5.66 37.65 -14.15
N THR A 197 4.81 37.99 -13.18
CA THR A 197 3.81 39.07 -13.34
C THR A 197 3.87 40.13 -12.25
N PHE A 198 3.96 39.79 -10.96
CA PHE A 198 3.93 40.81 -9.89
C PHE A 198 5.25 41.00 -9.15
N SER A 199 6.08 39.96 -9.06
CA SER A 199 7.42 40.03 -8.46
C SER A 199 8.26 41.19 -9.02
N GLN A 200 8.15 41.52 -10.31
CA GLN A 200 8.93 42.59 -10.94
C GLN A 200 8.38 44.01 -10.72
N TYR A 201 7.13 44.16 -10.26
CA TYR A 201 6.51 45.46 -9.96
C TYR A 201 6.59 45.83 -8.47
N CYS A 202 6.89 44.89 -7.56
CA CYS A 202 6.97 45.17 -6.11
C CYS A 202 8.39 45.46 -5.60
N TYR A 203 9.41 45.48 -6.46
CA TYR A 203 10.76 45.91 -6.06
C TYR A 203 10.98 47.43 -6.11
N ASP A 204 10.04 48.19 -6.70
CA ASP A 204 9.99 49.64 -6.53
C ASP A 204 8.88 49.98 -5.52
N GLU A 205 9.30 50.47 -4.35
CA GLU A 205 8.50 51.15 -3.30
C GLU A 205 7.73 50.36 -2.22
N VAL A 206 8.06 49.10 -1.91
CA VAL A 206 7.72 48.56 -0.58
C VAL A 206 8.96 48.04 0.11
N LYS A 207 9.39 48.74 1.18
CA LYS A 207 10.50 48.30 2.02
C LYS A 207 10.18 46.91 2.55
N VAL A 208 10.92 45.92 2.07
CA VAL A 208 10.91 44.52 2.49
C VAL A 208 10.93 44.35 4.02
N SER A 209 11.42 45.35 4.77
CA SER A 209 11.35 45.40 6.24
C SER A 209 9.93 45.50 6.82
N GLU A 210 8.97 46.13 6.15
CA GLU A 210 7.59 46.26 6.65
C GLU A 210 6.79 44.96 6.46
N LEU A 211 7.03 44.24 5.36
CA LEU A 211 6.42 42.93 5.10
C LEU A 211 6.97 41.85 6.03
N LEU A 212 8.27 41.86 6.34
CA LEU A 212 8.88 40.97 7.33
C LEU A 212 8.35 41.22 8.75
N ASN A 213 8.11 42.49 9.13
CA ASN A 213 7.50 42.83 10.42
C ASN A 213 6.05 42.34 10.50
N TYR A 214 5.27 42.46 9.43
CA TYR A 214 3.87 42.00 9.41
C TYR A 214 3.76 40.47 9.48
N ILE A 215 4.71 39.74 8.90
CA ILE A 215 4.78 38.28 8.98
C ILE A 215 5.21 37.84 10.40
N ALA A 216 6.18 38.54 11.00
CA ALA A 216 6.61 38.28 12.38
C ALA A 216 5.50 38.57 13.42
N GLU A 217 4.66 39.57 13.19
CA GLU A 217 3.48 39.85 14.02
C GLU A 217 2.44 38.72 13.96
N PHE A 218 2.28 38.06 12.80
CA PHE A 218 1.35 36.93 12.66
C PHE A 218 1.87 35.62 13.29
N GLU A 219 3.19 35.42 13.32
CA GLU A 219 3.80 34.27 14.00
C GLU A 219 3.73 34.41 15.53
N ASN A 220 3.85 35.63 16.07
CA ASN A 220 3.70 35.90 17.51
C ASN A 220 2.25 35.75 18.02
N ILE A 221 1.23 35.90 17.17
CA ILE A 221 -0.18 35.71 17.58
C ILE A 221 -0.52 34.23 17.83
N LYS A 222 0.32 33.28 17.37
CA LYS A 222 0.10 31.85 17.62
C LYS A 222 0.65 31.35 18.96
N GLU A 223 1.46 32.14 19.68
CA GLU A 223 2.00 31.74 21.00
C GLU A 223 1.14 32.20 22.20
N ASP A 224 0.14 33.07 22.01
CA ASP A 224 -0.72 33.58 23.11
C ASP A 224 -2.04 32.81 23.30
N ILE A 225 -2.10 31.54 22.89
CA ILE A 225 -3.23 30.65 23.24
C ILE A 225 -2.72 29.42 23.98
N GLU A 226 -2.07 29.60 25.12
CA GLU A 226 -2.16 28.64 26.24
C GLU A 226 -2.13 29.37 27.59
N THR A 227 -2.97 28.85 28.51
CA THR A 227 -3.02 29.06 29.97
C THR A 227 -3.90 30.18 30.54
N GLU A 228 -5.18 29.86 30.75
CA GLU A 228 -5.81 30.17 32.04
C GLU A 228 -6.49 28.91 32.57
N ASP A 229 -5.88 28.34 33.60
CA ASP A 229 -6.40 27.25 34.41
C ASP A 229 -6.99 27.83 35.71
N GLU A 230 -8.00 27.13 36.22
CA GLU A 230 -8.60 27.15 37.57
C GLU A 230 -9.53 28.29 38.04
N SER A 231 -10.80 27.92 38.28
CA SER A 231 -11.34 28.02 39.65
C SER A 231 -12.35 26.91 39.97
N ASP A 232 -11.86 26.03 40.83
CA ASP A 232 -12.54 25.23 41.85
C ASP A 232 -13.86 25.83 42.39
N LYS A 233 -14.94 25.03 42.36
CA LYS A 233 -15.86 24.87 43.50
C LYS A 233 -16.47 23.46 43.50
N GLY A 234 -15.97 22.64 44.42
CA GLY A 234 -16.61 21.39 44.82
C GLY A 234 -18.03 21.57 45.39
N SER A 235 -18.84 20.52 45.21
CA SER A 235 -19.94 20.17 46.11
C SER A 235 -20.31 18.70 45.86
N GLU A 236 -19.69 17.81 46.64
CA GLU A 236 -20.23 16.49 46.92
C GLU A 236 -21.58 16.62 47.64
N CYS A 237 -22.58 15.86 47.21
CA CYS A 237 -23.60 15.32 48.11
C CYS A 237 -24.27 14.11 47.44
N ASP A 238 -23.60 12.96 47.61
CA ASP A 238 -24.29 11.68 47.77
C ASP A 238 -25.16 11.75 49.04
N SER A 239 -26.43 11.38 48.90
CA SER A 239 -27.20 10.87 50.03
C SER A 239 -28.17 9.81 49.51
N ASP A 240 -27.70 8.56 49.60
CA ASP A 240 -28.54 7.39 49.71
C ASP A 240 -29.53 7.58 50.87
N MET A 241 -30.82 7.35 50.61
CA MET A 241 -31.78 7.00 51.64
C MET A 241 -32.70 5.90 51.10
N ASP A 242 -32.31 4.66 51.36
CA ASP A 242 -33.22 3.54 51.49
C ASP A 242 -34.09 3.74 52.73
N SER A 243 -35.40 3.58 52.57
CA SER A 243 -36.24 3.00 53.63
C SER A 243 -37.54 2.46 53.04
N GLU A 244 -37.67 1.14 53.13
CA GLU A 244 -38.91 0.38 53.10
C GLU A 244 -39.91 0.90 54.14
N SER A 245 -41.21 0.93 53.80
CA SER A 245 -42.27 0.33 54.64
C SER A 245 -43.63 0.43 53.94
N ASP A 246 -44.25 -0.73 53.70
CA ASP A 246 -45.64 -1.08 54.00
C ASP A 246 -46.72 0.02 53.93
N ARG A 247 -47.78 -0.25 53.15
CA ARG A 247 -49.08 -0.64 53.72
C ARG A 247 -50.11 -1.02 52.66
N ASP A 248 -50.81 -2.08 53.01
CA ASP A 248 -52.08 -2.55 52.48
C ASP A 248 -53.15 -1.44 52.43
N GLU A 249 -53.93 -1.41 51.34
CA GLU A 249 -55.41 -1.44 51.33
C GLU A 249 -55.94 -1.67 49.90
#